data_AF-A0A353PAM9-F1
#
_entry.id   AF-A0A353PAM9-F1
#
_cell.length_a   1.000
_cell.length_b   1.000
_cell.length_c   1.000
_cell.angle_alpha   90.00
_cell.angle_beta   90.00
_cell.angle_gamma   90.00
#
_symmetry.space_group_name_H-M   'P 1'
#
loop_
_entity.id
_entity.type
_entity.pdbx_description
1 polymer ?
#
loop_
_entity_poly.entity_id
_entity_poly.type
_entity_poly.pdbx_seq_one_letter_code
_entity_poly.pdbx_strand_id
1 'polypeptide(L)' 'MNTEVVNVWIVDDDRSMRWVLEKALRNDGMSTQSFDSADAVLREIRTRRPDVLVTDVRMPGMDG' A
#
# COMPACT_ATOMS: atom_id res chain seq x y z
N MET A 1 -24.80 -11.34 -1.28
CA MET A 1 -23.60 -11.19 -0.43
C MET A 1 -22.84 -10.02 -1.01
N ASN A 2 -22.65 -8.93 -0.26
CA ASN A 2 -21.86 -7.79 -0.72
C ASN A 2 -20.40 -8.16 -0.45
N THR A 3 -19.65 -8.57 -1.48
CA THR A 3 -18.23 -8.88 -1.32
C THR A 3 -17.51 -7.54 -1.26
N GLU A 4 -17.24 -7.04 -0.06
CA GLU A 4 -16.40 -5.86 0.09
C GLU A 4 -14.99 -6.20 -0.44
N VAL A 5 -14.55 -5.40 -1.41
CA VAL A 5 -13.21 -5.52 -1.98
C VAL A 5 -12.24 -4.92 -0.97
N VAL A 6 -11.37 -5.76 -0.40
CA VAL A 6 -10.33 -5.31 0.53
C VAL A 6 -9.40 -4.33 -0.18
N ASN A 7 -9.24 -3.14 0.40
CA ASN A 7 -8.39 -2.07 -0.10
C ASN A 7 -7.06 -2.06 0.66
N VAL A 8 -5.98 -2.43 -0.04
CA VAL A 8 -4.63 -2.55 0.52
C VAL A 8 -3.75 -1.40 0.03
N TRP A 9 -3.08 -0.72 0.95
CA TRP A 9 -2.07 0.28 0.63
C TRP A 9 -0.67 -0.30 0.80
N ILE A 10 0.23 -0.02 -0.14
CA ILE A 10 1.61 -0.54 -0.18
C ILE A 10 2.57 0.64 -0.14
N VAL A 11 3.56 0.61 0.75
CA VAL A 11 4.55 1.68 0.94
C VAL A 11 5.94 1.06 0.85
N ASP A 12 6.64 1.36 -0.23
CA ASP A 12 7.96 0.79 -0.50
C ASP A 12 8.67 1.66 -1.56
N ASP A 13 9.92 2.04 -1.32
CA ASP A 13 10.70 2.86 -2.26
C ASP A 13 11.18 2.05 -3.48
N ASP A 14 11.27 0.72 -3.36
CA ASP A 14 11.56 -0.18 -4.48
C ASP A 14 10.31 -0.41 -5.35
N ARG A 15 10.35 0.18 -6.55
CA ARG A 15 9.31 0.03 -7.57
C ARG A 15 9.04 -1.43 -7.95
N SER A 16 10.07 -2.27 -7.98
CA SER A 16 9.95 -3.68 -8.35
C SER A 16 9.17 -4.44 -7.29
N MET A 17 9.45 -4.19 -6.01
CA MET A 17 8.74 -4.80 -4.90
C MET A 17 7.26 -4.39 -4.89
N ARG A 18 6.99 -3.08 -5.04
CA ARG A 18 5.61 -2.58 -5.17
C ARG A 18 4.84 -3.26 -6.29
N TRP A 19 5.46 -3.39 -7.46
CA TRP A 19 4.81 -4.02 -8.61
C TRP A 19 4.46 -5.51 -8.34
N VAL A 20 5.37 -6.26 -7.72
CA VAL A 20 5.13 -7.66 -7.36
C VAL A 20 3.97 -7.78 -6.37
N LEU A 21 3.97 -6.96 -5.31
CA LEU A 21 2.91 -6.94 -4.30
C LEU A 21 1.55 -6.53 -4.90
N GLU A 22 1.52 -5.46 -5.71
CA GLU A 22 0.30 -5.03 -6.40
C GLU A 22 -0.29 -6.15 -7.25
N LYS A 23 0.56 -6.84 -8.03
CA LYS A 23 0.12 -7.90 -8.92
C LYS A 23 -0.44 -9.09 -8.14
N ALA A 24 0.24 -9.50 -7.06
CA ALA A 24 -0.21 -10.61 -6.22
C ALA A 24 -1.57 -10.31 -5.57
N LEU A 25 -1.72 -9.14 -4.95
CA LEU A 25 -2.95 -8.76 -4.25
C LEU A 25 -4.12 -8.52 -5.19
N ARG A 26 -3.89 -7.90 -6.36
CA ARG A 26 -4.92 -7.74 -7.39
C ARG A 26 -5.38 -9.07 -7.97
N ASN A 27 -4.49 -10.05 -8.12
CA ASN A 27 -4.85 -11.40 -8.57
C ASN A 27 -5.77 -12.12 -7.56
N ASP A 28 -5.65 -11.80 -6.27
CA ASP A 28 -6.53 -12.30 -5.21
C ASP A 28 -7.83 -11.48 -5.05
N GLY A 29 -8.11 -10.55 -5.98
CA GLY A 29 -9.35 -9.77 -6.01
C GLY A 29 -9.36 -8.56 -5.07
N MET A 30 -8.20 -8.15 -4.55
CA MET A 30 -8.06 -6.95 -3.72
C MET A 30 -7.83 -5.70 -4.57
N SER A 31 -8.24 -4.53 -4.04
CA SER A 31 -7.84 -3.24 -4.58
C SER A 31 -6.50 -2.83 -3.98
N THR A 32 -5.62 -2.25 -4.79
CA THR A 32 -4.31 -1.80 -4.31
C THR A 32 -3.98 -0.37 -4.74
N GLN A 33 -3.37 0.37 -3.82
CA GLN A 33 -2.78 1.68 -4.07
C GLN A 33 -1.37 1.72 -3.46
N SER A 34 -0.39 2.16 -4.23
CA SER A 34 1.00 2.13 -3.80
C SER A 34 1.62 3.52 -3.71
N PHE A 35 2.55 3.66 -2.78
CA PHE A 35 3.24 4.89 -2.46
C PHE A 35 4.74 4.61 -2.40
N ASP A 36 5.54 5.55 -2.88
CA ASP A 36 7.00 5.47 -2.91
C ASP A 36 7.67 6.09 -1.68
N SER A 37 6.86 6.62 -0.76
CA SER A 37 7.34 7.36 0.41
C SER A 37 6.30 7.36 1.53
N ALA A 38 6.78 7.35 2.78
CA ALA A 38 5.93 7.48 3.97
C ALA A 38 5.12 8.78 3.97
N ASP A 39 5.71 9.89 3.53
CA ASP A 39 5.03 11.20 3.48
C ASP A 39 3.79 11.20 2.59
N ALA A 40 3.83 10.50 1.46
CA ALA A 40 2.68 10.40 0.56
C ALA A 40 1.51 9.67 1.24
N VAL A 41 1.81 8.60 1.99
CA VAL A 41 0.83 7.82 2.75
C VAL A 41 0.28 8.64 3.90
N LEU A 42 1.14 9.33 4.65
CA LEU A 42 0.76 10.13 5.82
C LEU A 42 -0.14 11.32 5.44
N ARG A 43 -0.03 11.84 4.22
CA ARG A 43 -0.98 12.82 3.69
C ARG A 43 -2.32 12.16 3.35
N GLU A 44 -2.29 11.02 2.67
CA GLU A 44 -3.50 10.36 2.19
C GLU A 44 -4.32 9.72 3.32
N ILE A 45 -3.66 9.18 4.34
CA ILE A 45 -4.31 8.50 5.46
C ILE A 45 -5.19 9.44 6.32
N ARG A 46 -4.97 10.76 6.18
CA ARG A 46 -5.79 11.79 6.83
C ARG A 46 -7.16 11.95 6.19
N THR A 47 -7.31 11.60 4.91
CA THR A 47 -8.54 11.77 4.14
C THR A 47 -9.20 10.43 3.77
N ARG A 48 -8.41 9.37 3.61
CA ARG A 48 -8.86 8.02 3.24
C ARG A 48 -8.22 6.99 4.16
N ARG A 49 -8.82 5.82 4.31
CA ARG A 49 -8.23 4.72 5.08
C ARG A 49 -8.20 3.43 4.26
N PRO A 50 -7.07 2.71 4.21
CA PRO A 50 -7.05 1.34 3.74
C PRO A 50 -7.59 0.39 4.81
N ASP A 51 -7.97 -0.81 4.38
CA ASP A 51 -8.23 -1.93 5.30
C ASP A 51 -6.90 -2.51 5.83
N VAL A 52 -5.86 -2.48 4.99
CA VAL A 52 -4.52 -2.99 5.31
C VAL A 52 -3.46 -2.04 4.78
N LEU A 53 -2.45 -1.73 5.60
CA LEU A 53 -1.25 -0.99 5.20
C LEU A 53 -0.04 -1.93 5.26
N VAL A 54 0.63 -2.11 4.13
CA VAL A 54 1.89 -2.85 4.00
C VAL A 54 3.01 -1.84 3.81
N THR A 55 4.00 -1.83 4.69
CA THR A 55 5.15 -0.90 4.62
C THR A 55 6.45 -1.67 4.69
N ASP A 56 7.46 -1.23 3.93
CA ASP A 56 8.82 -1.68 4.15
C ASP A 56 9.37 -1.07 5.44
N VAL A 57 10.12 -1.89 6.19
CA VAL A 57 10.71 -1.53 7.50
C VAL A 57 12.03 -0.78 7.31
N ARG A 58 12.65 -0.88 6.12
CA ARG A 58 13.98 -0.33 5.84
C ARG A 58 13.97 0.81 4.80
N MET A 59 12.87 1.55 4.70
CA MET A 59 12.84 2.75 3.87
C MET A 59 13.80 3.82 4.41
N PRO A 60 14.75 4.33 3.61
CA PRO A 60 15.62 5.42 4.02
C PRO A 60 14.83 6.73 4.15
N GLY A 61 14.70 7.26 5.37
CA GLY A 61 13.89 8.46 5.65
C GLY A 61 13.35 8.50 7.09
N MET A 62 12.26 9.25 7.34
CA MET A 62 11.53 9.18 8.61
C MET A 62 11.05 7.74 8.81
N ASP A 63 11.73 7.05 9.72
CA ASP A 63 11.65 5.60 9.92
C ASP A 63 10.19 5.10 9.93
N GLY A 64 9.96 4.01 9.18
CA GLY A 64 8.65 3.38 8.96
C GLY A 64 7.95 2.88 10.22
#